data_AF-A0A9E1WTN4-F1
#
_entry.id   AF-A0A9E1WTN4-F1
#
_cell.length_a   1.000
_cell.length_b   1.000
_cell.length_c   1.000
_cell.angle_alpha   90.00
_cell.angle_beta   90.00
_cell.angle_gamma   90.00
#
_symmetry.space_group_name_H-M   'P 1'
#
loop_
_entity.id
_entity.type
_entity.pdbx_description
1 polymer ?
#
loop_
_entity_poly.entity_id
_entity_poly.type
_entity_poly.pdbx_seq_one_letter_code
_entity_poly.pdbx_strand_id
1 'polypeptide(L)' 'MTTSVDNSKKPLAAIILAAGKGTRMESDLPKVLHPVAGKPMVQWVVDAVRQAGAERVILVVGHGAQIVQEQIPG' A
#
# COMPACT_ATOMS: atom_id res chain seq x y z
N MET A 1 5.32 -35.76 -25.95
CA MET A 1 6.25 -34.98 -25.10
C MET A 1 5.83 -33.52 -25.19
N THR A 2 4.93 -33.08 -24.30
CA THR A 2 4.56 -31.67 -24.18
C THR A 2 5.42 -31.07 -23.06
N THR A 3 6.36 -30.22 -23.44
CA THR A 3 7.12 -29.40 -22.50
C THR A 3 6.16 -28.42 -21.83
N SER A 4 5.77 -28.69 -20.59
CA SER A 4 5.12 -27.71 -19.73
C SER A 4 6.08 -26.54 -19.54
N VAL A 5 5.69 -25.36 -19.99
CA VAL A 5 6.39 -24.11 -19.64
C VAL A 5 6.21 -23.94 -18.13
N ASP A 6 7.27 -24.17 -17.37
CA ASP A 6 7.31 -23.84 -15.95
C ASP A 6 7.21 -22.32 -15.80
N ASN A 7 6.01 -21.84 -15.52
CA ASN A 7 5.73 -20.44 -15.22
C ASN A 7 6.03 -20.18 -13.74
N SER A 8 7.30 -20.36 -13.36
CA SER A 8 7.81 -20.05 -12.02
C SER A 8 7.60 -18.55 -11.74
N LYS A 9 6.45 -18.24 -11.14
CA LYS A 9 6.09 -16.89 -10.71
C LYS A 9 7.23 -16.40 -9.81
N LYS A 10 8.01 -15.43 -10.29
CA LYS A 10 9.02 -14.78 -9.46
C LYS A 10 8.29 -14.10 -8.29
N PRO A 11 8.82 -14.20 -7.06
CA PRO A 11 8.20 -13.54 -5.92
C PRO A 11 8.13 -12.04 -6.15
N LEU A 12 6.93 -11.47 -6.02
CA LEU A 12 6.67 -10.04 -6.21
C LEU A 12 6.59 -9.35 -4.85
N ALA A 13 7.32 -8.24 -4.72
CA ALA A 13 7.24 -7.35 -3.57
C ALA A 13 6.85 -5.93 -4.04
N ALA A 14 6.04 -5.24 -3.24
CA ALA A 14 5.62 -3.86 -3.47
C ALA A 14 6.10 -2.94 -2.33
N ILE A 15 6.64 -1.78 -2.70
CA ILE A 15 7.03 -0.72 -1.76
C ILE A 15 6.16 0.49 -2.05
N ILE A 16 5.33 0.87 -1.08
CA ILE A 16 4.38 1.99 -1.17
C ILE A 16 4.95 3.16 -0.37
N LEU A 17 5.29 4.25 -1.06
CA LEU A 17 5.85 5.45 -0.43
C LEU A 17 4.74 6.38 0.07
N ALA A 18 4.50 6.35 1.38
CA ALA A 18 3.43 7.07 2.07
C ALA A 18 3.94 8.07 3.14
N ALA A 19 5.21 8.48 3.04
CA ALA A 19 5.89 9.31 4.05
C ALA A 19 5.74 10.84 3.88
N GLY A 20 4.92 11.29 2.92
CA GLY A 20 4.74 12.71 2.62
C GLY A 20 3.83 13.42 3.64
N LYS A 21 4.14 14.69 3.94
CA LYS A 21 3.35 15.53 4.87
C LYS A 21 1.93 15.87 4.40
N GLY A 22 1.68 15.88 3.09
CA GLY A 22 0.35 16.21 2.56
C GLY A 22 -0.11 17.65 2.84
N THR A 23 0.80 18.63 2.85
CA THR A 23 0.51 20.01 3.33
C THR A 23 -0.62 20.73 2.61
N ARG A 24 -0.89 20.41 1.33
CA ARG A 24 -2.03 20.97 0.57
C ARG A 24 -3.38 20.34 0.92
N MET A 25 -3.41 19.33 1.79
CA MET A 25 -4.66 18.74 2.28
C MET A 25 -5.31 19.61 3.36
N GLU A 26 -4.56 20.55 3.96
CA GLU A 26 -5.03 21.46 5.03
C GLU A 26 -5.79 20.70 6.14
N SER A 27 -5.24 19.55 6.54
CA SER A 27 -5.87 18.59 7.44
C SER A 27 -4.82 17.93 8.32
N ASP A 28 -5.16 17.69 9.59
CA ASP A 28 -4.32 16.97 10.55
C ASP A 28 -4.28 15.46 10.27
N LEU A 29 -5.25 14.96 9.49
CA LEU A 29 -5.25 13.56 9.05
C LEU A 29 -4.17 13.36 7.97
N PRO A 30 -3.27 12.37 8.10
CA PRO A 30 -2.33 12.05 7.02
C PRO A 30 -3.06 11.83 5.69
N LYS A 31 -2.51 12.35 4.57
CA LYS A 31 -3.10 12.21 3.22
C LYS A 31 -3.53 10.77 2.91
N VAL A 32 -2.69 9.81 3.29
CA VAL A 32 -2.89 8.39 3.01
C VAL A 32 -4.09 7.77 3.74
N LEU A 33 -4.54 8.38 4.82
CA LEU A 33 -5.71 7.94 5.59
C LEU A 33 -7.00 8.64 5.18
N HIS A 34 -6.93 9.68 4.35
CA HIS A 34 -8.15 10.33 3.87
C HIS A 34 -9.02 9.33 3.11
N PRO A 35 -10.33 9.27 3.42
CA PRO A 35 -11.21 8.29 2.80
C PRO A 35 -11.48 8.66 1.35
N VAL A 36 -11.39 7.65 0.49
CA VAL A 36 -11.82 7.68 -0.92
C VAL A 36 -12.86 6.58 -1.07
N ALA A 37 -14.10 6.95 -1.37
CA ALA A 37 -15.24 6.04 -1.39
C ALA A 37 -15.38 5.22 -0.09
N GLY A 38 -15.23 5.88 1.07
CA GLY A 38 -15.37 5.26 2.39
C GLY A 38 -14.17 4.44 2.88
N LYS A 39 -13.09 4.35 2.09
CA LYS A 39 -11.91 3.54 2.40
C LYS A 39 -10.64 4.40 2.40
N PRO A 40 -9.71 4.21 3.36
CA PRO A 40 -8.44 4.96 3.37
C PRO A 40 -7.71 4.89 2.02
N MET A 41 -7.24 6.03 1.52
CA MET A 41 -6.58 6.15 0.21
C MET A 41 -5.50 5.08 -0.01
N VAL A 42 -4.66 4.82 1.00
CA VAL A 42 -3.57 3.83 0.90
C VAL A 42 -4.06 2.40 0.76
N GLN A 43 -5.22 2.07 1.32
CA GLN A 43 -5.74 0.71 1.27
C GLN A 43 -6.14 0.31 -0.17
N TRP A 44 -6.51 1.27 -1.01
CA TRP A 44 -6.72 1.01 -2.45
C TRP A 44 -5.43 0.54 -3.13
N VAL A 45 -4.29 1.14 -2.78
CA VAL A 45 -2.98 0.76 -3.34
C VAL A 45 -2.53 -0.60 -2.81
N VAL A 46 -2.70 -0.84 -1.50
CA VAL A 46 -2.39 -2.13 -0.87
C VAL A 46 -3.17 -3.26 -1.53
N ASP A 47 -4.47 -3.07 -1.74
CA ASP A 47 -5.31 -4.09 -2.37
C ASP A 47 -4.91 -4.34 -3.82
N ALA A 48 -4.61 -3.27 -4.58
CA ALA A 48 -4.18 -3.39 -5.96
C ALA A 48 -2.88 -4.18 -6.10
N VAL A 49 -1.88 -3.92 -5.25
CA VAL A 49 -0.60 -4.67 -5.32
C VAL A 49 -0.77 -6.12 -4.84
N ARG A 50 -1.63 -6.38 -3.85
CA ARG A 50 -1.98 -7.76 -3.44
C ARG A 50 -2.67 -8.52 -4.58
N GLN A 51 -3.62 -7.89 -5.27
CA GLN A 51 -4.28 -8.48 -6.45
C GLN A 51 -3.31 -8.71 -7.62
N ALA A 52 -2.29 -7.86 -7.77
CA ALA A 52 -1.21 -8.07 -8.74
C ALA A 52 -0.27 -9.22 -8.36
N GLY A 53 -0.43 -9.84 -7.19
CA GLY A 53 0.35 -10.98 -6.72
C GLY A 53 1.56 -10.61 -5.86
N ALA A 54 1.61 -9.39 -5.30
CA ALA A 54 2.65 -9.02 -4.37
C ALA A 54 2.44 -9.75 -3.03
N GLU A 55 3.31 -10.72 -2.73
CA GLU A 55 3.29 -11.47 -1.47
C GLU A 55 3.86 -10.64 -0.31
N ARG A 56 4.76 -9.70 -0.63
CA ARG A 56 5.36 -8.80 0.34
C ARG A 56 5.00 -7.36 0.03
N VAL A 57 4.30 -6.69 0.95
CA VAL A 57 3.93 -5.28 0.82
C VAL A 57 4.59 -4.50 1.95
N ILE A 58 5.36 -3.47 1.59
CA ILE A 58 6.02 -2.57 2.53
C ILE A 58 5.40 -1.19 2.38
N LEU A 59 4.76 -0.71 3.45
CA LEU A 59 4.26 0.66 3.51
C LEU A 59 5.29 1.55 4.23
N VAL A 60 5.93 2.45 3.48
CA VAL A 60 6.90 3.40 4.04
C VAL A 60 6.15 4.61 4.56
N VAL A 61 6.08 4.74 5.88
CA VAL A 61 5.41 5.86 6.58
C VAL A 61 6.42 6.84 7.16
N GLY A 62 6.01 8.09 7.33
CA GLY A 62 6.86 9.18 7.80
C GLY A 62 6.10 10.08 8.77
N HIS A 63 5.84 11.32 8.38
CA HIS A 63 5.07 12.25 9.22
C HIS A 63 3.68 11.68 9.54
N GLY A 64 3.29 11.64 10.82
CA GLY A 64 2.05 10.99 11.25
C GLY A 64 2.06 9.45 11.20
N ALA A 65 3.24 8.82 11.14
CA ALA A 65 3.39 7.36 11.05
C ALA A 65 2.62 6.59 12.13
N GLN A 66 2.60 7.09 13.37
CA GLN A 66 1.89 6.42 14.46
C GLN A 66 0.38 6.29 14.14
N ILE A 67 -0.26 7.37 13.70
CA ILE A 67 -1.68 7.38 13.32
C ILE A 67 -1.93 6.41 12.15
N VAL A 68 -1.00 6.36 11.18
CA VAL A 68 -1.10 5.42 10.05
C VAL A 68 -0.99 3.96 10.52
N GLN A 69 -0.07 3.65 11.43
CA GLN A 69 0.11 2.30 11.96
C GLN A 69 -1.08 1.83 12.79
N GLU A 70 -1.73 2.72 13.53
CA GLU A 70 -2.94 2.41 14.30
C GLU A 70 -4.14 2.09 13.39
N GLN A 71 -4.24 2.76 12.24
CA GLN A 71 -5.39 2.62 11.31
C GLN A 71 -5.19 1.55 10.23
N ILE A 72 -3.93 1.23 9.89
CA ILE A 72 -3.57 0.27 8.83
C ILE A 72 -2.73 -0.85 9.44
N PRO A 73 -3.37 -1.89 10.00
CA PRO A 73 -2.65 -3.07 10.45
C PRO A 73 -1.98 -3.79 9.27
N GLY A 74 -0.79 -4.36 9.51
CA GLY A 74 0.02 -5.09 8.52
C GLY A 74 -0.65 -6.35 7.99
#